data_AF-J9DX36-F1
#
_entry.id   AF-J9DX36-F1
#
_cell.length_a   1.000
_cell.length_b   1.000
_cell.length_c   1.000
_cell.angle_alpha   90.00
_cell.angle_beta   90.00
_cell.angle_gamma   90.00
#
_symmetry.space_group_name_H-M   'P 1'
#
loop_
_entity.id
_entity.type
_entity.pdbx_description
1 polymer ?
#
loop_
_entity_poly.entity_id
_entity_poly.type
_entity_poly.pdbx_seq_one_letter_code
_entity_poly.pdbx_strand_id
1 'polypeptide(L)'
;MLGNTGFSRLEMRLAEALVCKPELVRNVWQELQLDSYEDVHDIKQLAEILKTYNQMKKLTNKLLELYESLPEEERQRLIVEAHLLNDAAGENKLARALNSIKEELSNLINHRDHVKERNPSKGGKDHKADQLAEFVAKIFEETNRPITYGHRDTEPTTDFGRAVQKTLEICEAKLLDRDYKIHLSNWRQPAHKAFARRRS
;
A
#
# COMPACT_ATOMS: atom_id res chain seq x y z
N MET A 1 -24.62 17.06 -25.49
CA MET A 1 -23.81 15.84 -25.69
C MET A 1 -22.68 15.87 -24.67
N LEU A 2 -22.83 15.20 -23.53
CA LEU A 2 -21.79 15.08 -22.51
C LEU A 2 -20.98 13.84 -22.84
N GLY A 3 -19.78 14.03 -23.41
CA GLY A 3 -18.86 12.95 -23.73
C GLY A 3 -18.47 12.21 -22.46
N ASN A 4 -18.73 10.91 -22.46
CA ASN A 4 -18.26 9.98 -21.45
C ASN A 4 -16.73 9.85 -21.61
N THR A 5 -16.00 10.84 -21.10
CA THR A 5 -14.53 10.81 -21.09
C THR A 5 -14.13 9.68 -20.14
N GLY A 6 -13.44 8.65 -20.63
CA GLY A 6 -13.07 7.45 -19.85
C GLY A 6 -12.02 7.69 -18.77
N PHE A 7 -12.03 8.86 -18.12
CA PHE A 7 -11.14 9.27 -17.05
C PHE A 7 -11.85 9.24 -15.69
N SER A 8 -11.15 8.75 -14.69
CA SER A 8 -11.60 8.70 -13.31
C SER A 8 -11.74 10.11 -12.71
N ARG A 9 -12.54 10.21 -11.66
CA ARG A 9 -12.70 11.46 -10.90
C ARG A 9 -11.37 11.97 -10.33
N LEU A 10 -10.45 11.06 -9.97
CA LEU A 10 -9.12 11.41 -9.49
C LEU A 10 -8.29 12.07 -10.60
N GLU A 11 -8.24 11.44 -11.78
CA GLU A 11 -7.50 11.96 -12.94
C GLU A 11 -8.00 13.35 -13.33
N MET A 12 -9.32 13.57 -13.33
CA MET A 12 -9.92 14.87 -13.65
C MET A 12 -9.54 15.95 -12.62
N ARG A 13 -9.57 15.63 -11.32
CA ARG A 13 -9.20 16.57 -10.26
C ARG A 13 -7.70 16.93 -10.31
N LEU A 14 -6.85 15.95 -10.57
CA LEU A 14 -5.41 16.17 -10.74
C LEU A 14 -5.13 17.00 -11.98
N ALA A 15 -5.78 16.71 -13.10
CA ALA A 15 -5.63 17.47 -14.33
C ALA A 15 -6.02 18.94 -14.15
N GLU A 16 -7.12 19.21 -13.44
CA GLU A 16 -7.54 20.57 -13.09
C GLU A 16 -6.53 21.25 -12.15
N ALA A 17 -6.07 20.57 -11.10
CA ALA A 17 -5.11 21.12 -10.15
C ALA A 17 -3.74 21.41 -10.78
N LEU A 18 -3.33 20.60 -11.75
CA LEU A 18 -2.04 20.71 -12.43
C LEU A 18 -2.12 21.51 -13.73
N VAL A 19 -3.32 21.96 -14.12
CA VAL A 19 -3.59 22.72 -15.34
C VAL A 19 -3.04 21.98 -16.57
N CYS A 20 -3.38 20.69 -16.66
CA CYS A 20 -2.94 19.83 -17.75
C CYS A 20 -4.09 18.95 -18.26
N LYS A 21 -3.81 18.15 -19.30
CA LYS A 21 -4.77 17.21 -19.85
C LYS A 21 -4.87 15.94 -18.97
N PRO A 22 -6.06 15.35 -18.75
CA PRO A 22 -6.22 14.09 -18.01
C PRO A 22 -5.40 12.93 -18.59
N GLU A 23 -5.18 12.91 -19.90
CA GLU A 23 -4.32 11.94 -20.57
C GLU A 23 -2.87 11.99 -20.06
N LEU A 24 -2.34 13.20 -19.83
CA LEU A 24 -0.98 13.38 -19.32
C LEU A 24 -0.86 12.88 -17.88
N VAL A 25 -1.88 13.14 -17.05
CA VAL A 25 -1.97 12.61 -15.68
C VAL A 25 -1.88 11.09 -15.70
N ARG A 26 -2.72 10.42 -16.49
CA ARG A 26 -2.73 8.96 -16.60
C ARG A 26 -1.37 8.41 -17.03
N ASN A 27 -0.78 8.97 -18.08
CA ASN A 27 0.48 8.49 -18.65
C ASN A 27 1.62 8.59 -17.63
N VAL A 28 1.78 9.76 -16.99
CA VAL A 28 2.84 9.97 -15.99
C VAL A 28 2.58 9.13 -14.72
N TRP A 29 1.32 8.97 -14.32
CA TRP A 29 0.94 8.13 -13.19
C TRP A 29 1.34 6.67 -13.39
N GLN A 30 1.09 6.14 -14.59
CA GLN A 30 1.47 4.78 -14.97
C GLN A 30 2.99 4.64 -15.13
N GLU A 31 3.66 5.61 -15.74
CA GLU A 31 5.13 5.64 -15.89
C GLU A 31 5.83 5.55 -14.53
N LEU A 32 5.35 6.30 -13.54
CA LEU A 32 5.90 6.32 -12.18
C LEU A 32 5.35 5.22 -11.27
N GLN A 33 4.46 4.36 -11.78
CA GLN A 33 3.86 3.23 -11.06
C GLN A 33 3.27 3.64 -9.69
N LEU A 34 2.58 4.78 -9.63
CA LEU A 34 2.12 5.37 -8.37
C LEU A 34 1.13 4.48 -7.60
N ASP A 35 0.42 3.58 -8.28
CA ASP A 35 -0.48 2.59 -7.66
C ASP A 35 0.26 1.56 -6.79
N SER A 36 1.59 1.49 -6.89
CA SER A 36 2.41 0.57 -6.08
C SER A 36 2.72 1.08 -4.67
N TYR A 37 2.36 2.34 -4.35
CA TYR A 37 2.60 2.97 -3.05
C TYR A 37 1.33 2.94 -2.18
N GLU A 38 1.37 2.16 -1.09
CA GLU A 38 0.27 2.07 -0.12
C GLU A 38 0.32 3.20 0.92
N ASP A 39 -0.82 3.51 1.56
CA ASP A 39 -0.89 4.52 2.62
C ASP A 39 -0.16 4.07 3.89
N VAL A 40 0.43 5.00 4.65
CA VAL A 40 1.07 4.72 5.94
C VAL A 40 0.08 4.11 6.94
N HIS A 41 -1.20 4.45 6.85
CA HIS A 41 -2.25 3.81 7.64
C HIS A 41 -2.38 2.31 7.32
N ASP A 42 -2.33 1.96 6.03
CA ASP A 42 -2.41 0.58 5.56
C ASP A 42 -1.20 -0.21 6.07
N ILE A 43 0.00 0.38 6.10
CA ILE A 43 1.22 -0.28 6.57
C ILE A 43 1.16 -0.65 8.07
N LYS A 44 0.60 0.21 8.95
CA LYS A 44 0.48 -0.11 10.39
C LYS A 44 -0.58 -1.19 10.61
N GLN A 45 -1.73 -1.08 9.96
CA GLN A 45 -2.74 -2.15 9.98
C GLN A 45 -2.16 -3.45 9.44
N LEU A 46 -1.37 -3.37 8.37
CA LEU A 46 -0.69 -4.50 7.75
C LEU A 46 0.33 -5.14 8.71
N ALA A 47 1.04 -4.37 9.53
CA ALA A 47 1.93 -4.91 10.56
C ALA A 47 1.15 -5.66 11.67
N GLU A 48 0.00 -5.15 12.10
CA GLU A 48 -0.88 -5.82 13.08
C GLU A 48 -1.53 -7.07 12.49
N ILE A 49 -1.98 -7.00 11.23
CA ILE A 49 -2.48 -8.14 10.45
C ILE A 49 -1.39 -9.20 10.30
N LEU A 50 -0.17 -8.83 9.93
CA LEU A 50 0.97 -9.73 9.84
C LEU A 50 1.28 -10.41 11.18
N LYS A 51 1.22 -9.65 12.29
CA LYS A 51 1.39 -10.23 13.63
C LYS A 51 0.32 -11.29 13.90
N THR A 52 -0.93 -11.01 13.53
CA THR A 52 -2.08 -11.91 13.68
C THR A 52 -1.92 -13.16 12.81
N TYR A 53 -1.56 -13.02 11.53
CA TYR A 53 -1.29 -14.15 10.63
C TYR A 53 -0.12 -15.01 11.11
N ASN A 54 0.95 -14.40 11.61
CA ASN A 54 2.06 -15.16 12.20
C ASN A 54 1.65 -15.92 13.46
N GLN A 55 0.78 -15.34 14.30
CA GLN A 55 0.22 -16.04 15.45
C GLN A 55 -0.68 -17.21 15.02
N MET A 56 -1.56 -17.00 14.04
CA MET A 56 -2.39 -18.07 13.47
C MET A 56 -1.52 -19.20 12.91
N LYS A 57 -0.50 -18.88 12.10
CA LYS A 57 0.43 -19.88 11.54
C LYS A 57 1.14 -20.68 12.64
N LYS A 58 1.58 -20.02 13.72
CA LYS A 58 2.21 -20.69 14.86
C LYS A 58 1.24 -21.65 15.57
N LEU A 59 -0.01 -21.23 15.79
CA LEU A 59 -1.03 -22.08 16.40
C LEU A 59 -1.40 -23.25 15.50
N THR A 60 -1.55 -23.05 14.19
CA THR A 60 -1.81 -24.11 13.20
C THR A 60 -0.67 -25.13 13.16
N ASN A 61 0.60 -24.68 13.13
CA ASN A 61 1.75 -25.58 13.20
C ASN A 61 1.75 -26.40 14.49
N LYS A 62 1.52 -25.76 15.64
CA LYS A 62 1.46 -26.45 16.93
C LYS A 62 0.31 -27.47 16.97
N LEU A 63 -0.83 -27.14 16.39
CA LEU A 63 -1.98 -28.05 16.31
C LEU A 63 -1.69 -29.25 15.40
N LEU A 64 -1.01 -29.04 14.27
CA LEU A 64 -0.52 -30.12 13.41
C LEU A 64 0.46 -31.04 14.15
N GLU A 65 1.46 -30.48 14.84
CA GLU A 65 2.42 -31.26 15.62
C GLU A 65 1.74 -32.10 16.71
N LEU A 66 0.79 -31.49 17.44
CA LEU A 66 0.00 -32.21 18.45
C LEU A 66 -0.87 -33.31 17.82
N TYR A 67 -1.50 -33.02 16.68
CA TYR A 67 -2.31 -33.99 15.95
C TYR A 67 -1.48 -35.20 15.47
N GLU A 68 -0.31 -34.95 14.88
CA GLU A 68 0.61 -36.01 14.42
C GLU A 68 1.18 -36.84 15.59
N SER A 69 1.31 -36.25 16.77
CA SER A 69 1.78 -36.95 17.97
C SER A 69 0.75 -37.90 18.61
N LEU A 70 -0.53 -37.79 18.24
CA LEU A 70 -1.58 -38.67 18.78
C LEU A 70 -1.44 -40.10 18.24
N PRO A 71 -1.79 -41.14 19.02
CA PRO A 71 -1.93 -42.49 18.50
C PRO A 71 -2.92 -42.54 17.33
N GLU A 72 -2.67 -43.44 16.36
CA GLU A 72 -3.50 -43.56 15.16
C GLU A 72 -4.99 -43.76 15.47
N GLU A 73 -5.30 -44.55 16.50
CA GLU A 73 -6.67 -44.81 16.95
C GLU A 73 -7.38 -43.53 17.43
N GLU A 74 -6.67 -42.65 18.13
CA GLU A 74 -7.20 -41.35 18.58
C GLU A 74 -7.29 -40.35 17.42
N ARG A 75 -6.36 -40.39 16.47
CA ARG A 75 -6.47 -39.62 15.21
C ARG A 75 -7.72 -40.02 14.43
N GLN A 76 -8.02 -41.32 14.35
CA GLN A 76 -9.22 -41.83 13.70
C GLN A 76 -10.51 -41.51 14.47
N ARG A 77 -10.48 -41.49 15.81
CA ARG A 77 -11.62 -41.02 16.63
C ARG A 77 -11.91 -39.54 16.44
N LEU A 78 -10.88 -38.69 16.37
CA LEU A 78 -11.06 -37.27 16.06
C LEU A 78 -11.65 -37.03 14.66
N ILE A 79 -11.31 -37.89 13.69
CA ILE A 79 -11.93 -37.88 12.35
C ILE A 79 -13.43 -38.24 12.45
N VAL A 80 -13.78 -39.17 13.34
CA VAL A 80 -15.16 -39.59 13.63
C VAL A 80 -15.93 -38.54 14.44
N GLU A 81 -15.36 -37.84 15.41
CA GLU A 81 -16.09 -36.74 16.08
C GLU A 81 -16.20 -35.49 15.18
N ALA A 82 -15.25 -35.29 14.26
CA ALA A 82 -15.33 -34.31 13.17
C ALA A 82 -16.22 -34.76 11.99
N HIS A 83 -17.23 -35.60 12.24
CA HIS A 83 -18.10 -36.27 11.25
C HIS A 83 -18.83 -35.36 10.24
N LEU A 84 -18.69 -34.03 10.29
CA LEU A 84 -19.22 -33.10 9.28
C LEU A 84 -18.30 -32.87 8.08
N LEU A 85 -17.12 -33.51 8.02
CA LEU A 85 -16.13 -33.30 6.96
C LEU A 85 -15.55 -34.61 6.44
N ASN A 86 -16.38 -35.52 5.91
CA ASN A 86 -15.92 -36.61 5.04
C ASN A 86 -16.22 -36.28 3.57
N ASP A 87 -15.35 -36.72 2.66
CA ASP A 87 -15.70 -37.00 1.26
C ASP A 87 -15.22 -38.43 0.97
N ALA A 88 -15.78 -39.06 -0.06
CA ALA A 88 -15.77 -40.50 -0.34
C ALA A 88 -14.39 -41.18 -0.46
N ALA A 89 -13.29 -40.43 -0.39
CA ALA A 89 -11.93 -40.91 -0.64
C ALA A 89 -11.15 -41.38 0.60
N GLY A 90 -11.70 -41.29 1.82
CA GLY A 90 -11.04 -41.79 3.04
C GLY A 90 -9.77 -41.03 3.47
N GLU A 91 -9.40 -39.96 2.77
CA GLU A 91 -8.26 -39.12 3.13
C GLU A 91 -8.59 -38.20 4.32
N ASN A 92 -7.63 -38.06 5.24
CA ASN A 92 -7.69 -37.20 6.42
C ASN A 92 -7.95 -35.71 6.08
N LYS A 93 -9.22 -35.29 6.11
CA LYS A 93 -9.66 -33.91 5.75
C LYS A 93 -9.17 -32.86 6.75
N LEU A 94 -8.99 -33.21 8.03
CA LEU A 94 -8.46 -32.28 9.04
C LEU A 94 -7.00 -31.94 8.76
N ALA A 95 -6.15 -32.94 8.54
CA ALA A 95 -4.75 -32.71 8.18
C ALA A 95 -4.61 -31.91 6.88
N ARG A 96 -5.44 -32.19 5.85
CA ARG A 96 -5.48 -31.40 4.61
C ARG A 96 -5.94 -29.96 4.82
N ALA A 97 -7.01 -29.74 5.61
CA ALA A 97 -7.50 -28.40 5.91
C ALA A 97 -6.45 -27.57 6.66
N LEU A 98 -5.74 -28.18 7.63
CA LEU A 98 -4.67 -27.51 8.36
C LEU A 98 -3.48 -27.17 7.46
N ASN A 99 -3.09 -28.07 6.55
CA ASN A 99 -2.03 -27.80 5.57
C ASN A 99 -2.45 -26.71 4.57
N SER A 100 -3.70 -26.73 4.09
CA SER A 100 -4.25 -25.68 3.22
C SER A 100 -4.24 -24.31 3.92
N ILE A 101 -4.71 -24.23 5.17
CA ILE A 101 -4.65 -22.99 5.97
C ILE A 101 -3.20 -22.51 6.16
N LYS A 102 -2.27 -23.44 6.40
CA LYS A 102 -0.84 -23.13 6.56
C LYS A 102 -0.24 -22.55 5.26
N GLU A 103 -0.59 -23.09 4.10
CA GLU A 103 -0.15 -22.59 2.80
C GLU A 103 -0.76 -21.21 2.51
N GLU A 104 -2.06 -21.04 2.70
CA GLU A 104 -2.75 -19.75 2.52
C GLU A 104 -2.16 -18.66 3.42
N LEU A 105 -1.94 -18.96 4.71
CA LEU A 105 -1.29 -18.02 5.62
C LEU A 105 0.12 -17.67 5.17
N SER A 106 0.87 -18.62 4.60
CA SER A 106 2.22 -18.36 4.09
C SER A 106 2.19 -17.46 2.85
N ASN A 107 1.24 -17.68 1.94
CA ASN A 107 1.03 -16.82 0.78
C ASN A 107 0.61 -15.40 1.19
N LEU A 108 -0.30 -15.28 2.16
CA LEU A 108 -0.72 -13.99 2.70
C LEU A 108 0.43 -13.25 3.37
N ILE A 109 1.25 -13.93 4.17
CA ILE A 109 2.43 -13.33 4.81
C ILE A 109 3.42 -12.86 3.73
N ASN A 110 3.77 -13.71 2.77
CA ASN A 110 4.73 -13.35 1.70
C ASN A 110 4.24 -12.15 0.87
N HIS A 111 2.95 -12.13 0.52
CA HIS A 111 2.36 -11.01 -0.21
C HIS A 111 2.47 -9.70 0.60
N ARG A 112 2.15 -9.74 1.91
CA ARG A 112 2.20 -8.57 2.79
C ARG A 112 3.62 -8.12 3.13
N ASP A 113 4.57 -9.04 3.23
CA ASP A 113 5.99 -8.71 3.40
C ASP A 113 6.54 -8.00 2.16
N HIS A 114 6.19 -8.46 0.95
CA HIS A 114 6.56 -7.74 -0.29
C HIS A 114 5.97 -6.32 -0.37
N VAL A 115 4.73 -6.14 0.09
CA VAL A 115 4.11 -4.81 0.19
C VAL A 115 4.90 -3.91 1.16
N LYS A 116 5.33 -4.45 2.29
CA LYS A 116 6.13 -3.73 3.30
C LYS A 116 7.55 -3.42 2.81
N GLU A 117 8.19 -4.31 2.05
CA GLU A 117 9.49 -4.08 1.43
C GLU A 117 9.46 -2.94 0.41
N ARG A 118 8.37 -2.83 -0.35
CA ARG A 118 8.15 -1.73 -1.32
C ARG A 118 7.85 -0.39 -0.66
N ASN A 119 7.41 -0.40 0.60
CA ASN A 119 7.05 0.80 1.36
C ASN A 119 7.89 0.90 2.66
N PRO A 120 9.22 1.08 2.57
CA PRO A 120 10.08 1.11 3.74
C PRO A 120 9.80 2.34 4.61
N SER A 121 9.11 2.15 5.72
CA SER A 121 8.81 3.19 6.72
C SER A 121 10.02 3.61 7.58
N LYS A 122 11.26 3.37 7.12
CA LYS A 122 12.48 3.71 7.87
C LYS A 122 12.72 5.23 7.87
N GLY A 123 12.36 5.86 9.00
CA GLY A 123 12.86 7.19 9.38
C GLY A 123 11.92 8.37 9.12
N GLY A 124 10.59 8.16 9.05
CA GLY A 124 9.64 9.27 8.84
C GLY A 124 9.75 9.90 7.45
N LYS A 125 10.28 9.16 6.48
CA LYS A 125 10.33 9.57 5.07
C LYS A 125 9.00 9.22 4.42
N ASP A 126 8.35 10.25 3.89
CA ASP A 126 7.08 10.11 3.19
C ASP A 126 7.31 9.70 1.74
N HIS A 127 7.49 8.40 1.51
CA HIS A 127 7.80 7.89 0.18
C HIS A 127 6.68 8.17 -0.82
N LYS A 128 5.41 8.08 -0.40
CA LYS A 128 4.26 8.41 -1.24
C LYS A 128 4.26 9.89 -1.60
N ALA A 129 4.46 10.79 -0.64
CA ALA A 129 4.50 12.22 -0.93
C ALA A 129 5.72 12.60 -1.78
N ASP A 130 6.88 12.00 -1.54
CA ASP A 130 8.08 12.18 -2.37
C ASP A 130 7.79 11.81 -3.84
N GLN A 131 7.12 10.67 -4.08
CA GLN A 131 6.77 10.22 -5.43
C GLN A 131 5.67 11.07 -6.07
N LEU A 132 4.68 11.52 -5.30
CA LEU A 132 3.69 12.48 -5.80
C LEU A 132 4.34 13.82 -6.18
N ALA A 133 5.38 14.26 -5.46
CA ALA A 133 6.14 15.45 -5.87
C ALA A 133 6.94 15.23 -7.15
N GLU A 134 7.50 14.03 -7.37
CA GLU A 134 8.14 13.67 -8.65
C GLU A 134 7.15 13.65 -9.81
N PHE A 135 5.94 13.13 -9.57
CA PHE A 135 4.85 13.13 -10.53
C PHE A 135 4.45 14.54 -10.95
N VAL A 136 4.28 15.46 -9.99
CA VAL A 136 3.99 16.87 -10.31
C VAL A 136 5.14 17.50 -11.11
N ALA A 137 6.37 17.20 -10.74
CA ALA A 137 7.54 17.76 -11.41
C ALA A 137 7.66 17.25 -12.85
N LYS A 138 7.42 15.97 -13.10
CA LYS A 138 7.37 15.40 -14.46
C LYS A 138 6.28 16.05 -15.31
N ILE A 139 5.09 16.31 -14.75
CA ILE A 139 4.04 17.05 -15.47
C ILE A 139 4.47 18.48 -15.80
N PHE A 140 5.19 19.15 -14.91
CA PHE A 140 5.73 20.49 -15.18
C PHE A 140 6.77 20.46 -16.31
N GLU A 141 7.62 19.45 -16.37
CA GLU A 141 8.57 19.24 -17.49
C GLU A 141 7.83 19.07 -18.83
N GLU A 142 6.88 18.14 -18.88
CA GLU A 142 6.09 17.84 -20.08
C GLU A 142 5.24 19.03 -20.56
N THR A 143 4.93 19.96 -19.65
CA THR A 143 4.18 21.20 -19.96
C THR A 143 5.06 22.44 -20.09
N ASN A 144 6.40 22.29 -20.08
CA ASN A 144 7.39 23.37 -20.15
C ASN A 144 7.20 24.47 -19.08
N ARG A 145 6.80 24.08 -17.87
CA ARG A 145 6.60 24.98 -16.73
C ARG A 145 7.82 24.98 -15.82
N PRO A 146 8.18 26.15 -15.23
CA PRO A 146 9.34 26.25 -14.36
C PRO A 146 9.12 25.50 -13.05
N ILE A 147 10.08 24.64 -12.70
CA ILE A 147 10.11 23.93 -11.41
C ILE A 147 10.98 24.75 -10.47
N THR A 148 10.32 25.46 -9.54
CA THR A 148 10.98 26.34 -8.58
C THR A 148 10.50 26.06 -7.17
N TYR A 149 11.37 26.24 -6.20
CA TYR A 149 11.07 26.03 -4.79
C TYR A 149 11.13 27.33 -4.01
N GLY A 150 10.10 27.59 -3.21
CA GLY A 150 9.99 28.77 -2.36
C GLY A 150 8.78 28.66 -1.45
N HIS A 151 8.88 29.20 -0.24
CA HIS A 151 7.80 29.25 0.73
C HIS A 151 7.88 30.52 1.58
N ARG A 152 6.75 30.93 2.13
CA ARG A 152 6.64 31.96 3.17
C ARG A 152 5.88 31.32 4.33
N ASP A 153 6.48 31.35 5.51
CA ASP A 153 5.99 30.63 6.68
C ASP A 153 5.76 29.13 6.36
N THR A 154 4.50 28.70 6.31
CA THR A 154 4.08 27.32 6.00
C THR A 154 3.54 27.14 4.57
N GLU A 155 3.38 28.22 3.81
CA GLU A 155 2.71 28.19 2.51
C GLU A 155 3.70 28.26 1.33
N PRO A 156 3.44 27.52 0.24
CA PRO A 156 4.25 27.60 -0.97
C PRO A 156 4.05 28.94 -1.68
N THR A 157 5.16 29.59 -2.08
CA THR A 157 5.08 30.80 -2.91
C THR A 157 5.13 30.49 -4.40
N THR A 158 5.68 29.34 -4.79
CA THR A 158 5.84 28.92 -6.19
C THR A 158 4.65 28.10 -6.67
N ASP A 159 4.36 28.17 -7.98
CA ASP A 159 3.30 27.36 -8.61
C ASP A 159 3.57 25.86 -8.46
N PHE A 160 4.84 25.47 -8.54
CA PHE A 160 5.25 24.09 -8.30
C PHE A 160 4.94 23.65 -6.87
N GLY A 161 5.31 24.44 -5.86
CA GLY A 161 5.00 24.12 -4.45
C GLY A 161 3.49 24.01 -4.19
N ARG A 162 2.69 24.93 -4.76
CA ARG A 162 1.21 24.88 -4.68
C ARG A 162 0.64 23.63 -5.34
N ALA A 163 1.17 23.26 -6.51
CA ALA A 163 0.76 22.07 -7.23
C ALA A 163 1.08 20.78 -6.46
N VAL A 164 2.27 20.69 -5.84
CA VAL A 164 2.63 19.57 -4.95
C VAL A 164 1.66 19.50 -3.77
N GLN A 165 1.45 20.62 -3.05
CA GLN A 165 0.52 20.65 -1.91
C GLN A 165 -0.88 20.16 -2.30
N LYS A 166 -1.45 20.71 -3.37
CA LYS A 166 -2.80 20.36 -3.83
C LYS A 166 -2.89 18.91 -4.31
N THR A 167 -1.81 18.36 -4.89
CA THR A 167 -1.74 16.95 -5.28
C THR A 167 -1.75 16.03 -4.07
N LEU A 168 -0.99 16.35 -3.02
CA LEU A 168 -1.00 15.58 -1.77
C LEU A 168 -2.39 15.58 -1.12
N GLU A 169 -3.10 16.71 -1.16
CA GLU A 169 -4.48 16.81 -0.67
C GLU A 169 -5.47 15.97 -1.50
N ILE A 170 -5.38 16.04 -2.84
CA ILE A 170 -6.26 15.28 -3.74
C ILE A 170 -6.04 13.77 -3.60
N CYS A 171 -4.78 13.34 -3.47
CA CYS A 171 -4.40 11.94 -3.30
C CYS A 171 -4.48 11.47 -1.83
N GLU A 172 -4.91 12.35 -0.92
CA GLU A 172 -4.97 12.11 0.52
C GLU A 172 -3.69 11.47 1.08
N ALA A 173 -2.52 11.97 0.67
CA ALA A 173 -1.25 11.48 1.16
C ALA A 173 -1.16 11.75 2.67
N LYS A 174 -1.10 10.67 3.45
CA LYS A 174 -1.13 10.71 4.91
C LYS A 174 0.19 10.20 5.47
N LEU A 175 0.57 10.79 6.61
CA LEU A 175 1.71 10.37 7.41
C LEU A 175 1.27 10.13 8.85
N LEU A 176 1.89 9.13 9.46
CA LEU A 176 1.70 8.81 10.87
C LEU A 176 2.78 9.50 11.69
N ASP A 177 2.38 10.32 12.67
CA ASP A 177 3.32 10.95 13.59
C ASP A 177 3.76 10.01 14.73
N ARG A 178 4.63 10.52 15.61
CA ARG A 178 5.15 9.78 16.77
C ARG A 178 4.07 9.46 17.82
N ASP A 179 3.00 10.25 17.86
CA ASP A 179 1.87 10.10 18.77
C ASP A 179 0.73 9.26 18.16
N TYR A 180 0.99 8.59 17.03
CA TYR A 180 0.04 7.79 16.26
C TYR A 180 -1.16 8.58 15.71
N LYS A 181 -1.02 9.90 15.55
CA LYS A 181 -2.01 10.71 14.85
C LYS A 181 -1.70 10.73 13.35
N ILE A 182 -2.76 10.66 12.56
CA ILE A 182 -2.69 10.73 11.10
C ILE A 182 -2.81 12.18 10.70
N HIS A 183 -1.85 12.66 9.92
CA HIS A 183 -1.85 14.01 9.35
C HIS A 183 -1.64 13.93 7.85
N LEU A 184 -2.11 14.96 7.12
CA LEU A 184 -1.71 15.12 5.73
C LEU A 184 -0.20 15.36 5.64
N SER A 185 0.42 14.72 4.65
CA SER A 185 1.82 14.85 4.34
C SER A 185 2.22 16.31 4.09
N ASN A 186 3.31 16.76 4.73
CA ASN A 186 3.81 18.12 4.51
C ASN A 186 4.52 18.20 3.15
N TRP A 187 4.00 19.06 2.27
CA TRP A 187 4.50 19.27 0.89
C TRP A 187 5.97 19.71 0.79
N ARG A 188 6.50 20.36 1.83
CA ARG A 188 7.76 21.11 1.78
C ARG A 188 8.98 20.25 1.48
N GLN A 189 9.12 19.13 2.20
CA GLN A 189 10.24 18.21 2.02
C GLN A 189 10.17 17.47 0.65
N PRO A 190 9.02 16.88 0.25
CA PRO A 190 8.85 16.32 -1.08
C PRO A 190 9.15 17.30 -2.22
N ALA A 191 8.58 18.51 -2.19
CA ALA A 191 8.80 19.51 -3.22
C ALA A 191 10.27 19.93 -3.31
N HIS A 192 10.94 20.12 -2.18
CA HIS A 192 12.36 20.45 -2.15
C HIS A 192 13.22 19.35 -2.79
N LYS A 193 12.96 18.08 -2.48
CA LYS A 193 13.70 16.94 -3.05
C LYS A 193 13.49 16.85 -4.57
N ALA A 194 12.24 16.94 -5.03
CA ALA A 194 11.91 16.86 -6.46
C ALA A 194 12.54 18.01 -7.25
N PHE A 195 12.58 19.21 -6.67
CA PHE A 195 13.31 20.37 -7.23
C PHE A 195 14.82 20.13 -7.26
N ALA A 196 15.41 19.65 -6.16
CA ALA A 196 16.86 19.45 -6.06
C ALA A 196 17.38 18.45 -7.10
N ARG A 197 16.64 17.36 -7.38
CA ARG A 197 17.00 16.36 -8.39
C ARG A 197 17.04 16.87 -9.84
N ARG A 198 16.43 18.02 -10.12
CA ARG A 198 16.38 18.62 -11.46
C ARG A 198 17.36 19.78 -11.64
N ARG A 199 18.03 20.19 -10.56
CA ARG A 199 19.15 21.15 -10.61
C ARG A 199 20.51 20.47 -10.73
N SER A 200 20.59 19.17 -10.45
CA SER A 200 21.78 18.32 -10.59
C SER A 200 21.89 17.78 -12.01
#